data_AF-A0A9D8R9N0-F1
#
_entry.id   AF-A0A9D8R9N0-F1
#
_cell.length_a   1.000
_cell.length_b   1.000
_cell.length_c   1.000
_cell.angle_alpha   90.00
_cell.angle_beta   90.00
_cell.angle_gamma   90.00
#
_symmetry.space_group_name_H-M   'P 1'
#
loop_
_entity.id
_entity.type
_entity.pdbx_description
1 polymer ?
#
loop_
_entity_poly.entity_id
_entity_poly.type
_entity_poly.pdbx_seq_one_letter_code
_entity_poly.pdbx_strand_id
1 'polypeptide(L)'
;AETSNSSTRQLVNLSTENITFQAIIDVLREDIKTCAPIRFDGNGYSDEWVEEATRRGLDVEKSCPVIFDRYLDPESIEMFEKLNIMNRKELRARNEVKWETYTKKIQIEARVLGDLSLNHIIPVAVHYQTRLAKNVSSMIEVFGKDEGKDLTARSIKIVREIAERTQAIETKVEELVDARKVANRIESEREKAIAYHDTVEPKMEEIRYHIDKLELIVADELWTLPKYRELLFIR
;
A
#
# COMPACT_ATOMS: atom_id res chain seq x y z
N ALA A 1 22.52 16.50 -13.15
CA ALA A 1 23.22 17.77 -12.88
C ALA A 1 24.60 17.52 -12.26
N GLU A 2 24.71 16.76 -11.16
CA GLU A 2 26.02 16.42 -10.58
C GLU A 2 26.85 15.47 -11.45
N THR A 3 26.25 14.40 -11.99
CA THR A 3 26.90 13.52 -12.98
C THR A 3 27.38 14.28 -14.21
N SER A 4 26.54 15.17 -14.76
CA SER A 4 26.91 16.02 -15.89
C SER A 4 28.06 16.99 -15.56
N ASN A 5 28.08 17.58 -14.34
CA ASN A 5 29.16 18.44 -13.86
C ASN A 5 30.45 17.67 -13.55
N SER A 6 30.35 16.41 -13.14
CA SER A 6 31.47 15.48 -12.95
C SER A 6 32.14 15.15 -14.28
N SER A 7 31.34 14.71 -15.27
CA SER A 7 31.85 14.37 -16.61
C SER A 7 32.46 15.59 -17.31
N THR A 8 31.91 16.80 -17.14
CA THR A 8 32.53 18.01 -17.70
C THR A 8 33.86 18.37 -17.02
N ARG A 9 34.00 18.15 -15.70
CA ARG A 9 35.28 18.37 -15.00
C ARG A 9 36.38 17.41 -15.45
N GLN A 10 36.05 16.16 -15.79
CA GLN A 10 37.02 15.22 -16.38
C GLN A 10 37.50 15.68 -17.77
N LEU A 11 36.64 16.34 -18.56
CA LEU A 11 36.95 16.78 -19.92
C LEU A 11 37.75 18.09 -19.99
N VAL A 12 37.66 18.97 -19.00
CA VAL A 12 38.33 20.30 -18.99
C VAL A 12 39.87 20.21 -18.86
N ASN A 13 40.41 19.06 -18.45
CA ASN A 13 41.86 18.88 -18.24
C ASN A 13 42.69 18.56 -19.51
N LEU A 14 42.08 18.51 -20.71
CA LEU A 14 42.76 18.07 -21.94
C LEU A 14 42.59 19.09 -23.07
N SER A 15 43.60 19.94 -23.28
CA SER A 15 43.62 21.00 -24.30
C SER A 15 44.23 20.55 -25.64
N THR A 16 43.44 19.92 -26.51
CA THR A 16 43.59 19.92 -27.99
C THR A 16 42.38 19.20 -28.62
N GLU A 17 41.74 19.77 -29.64
CA GLU A 17 40.42 19.31 -30.18
C GLU A 17 40.34 17.80 -30.50
N ASN A 18 41.44 17.18 -30.96
CA ASN A 18 41.48 15.75 -31.30
C ASN A 18 41.63 14.85 -30.05
N ILE A 19 42.34 15.34 -29.02
CA ILE A 19 42.45 14.68 -27.71
C ILE A 19 41.11 14.75 -26.97
N THR A 20 40.37 15.85 -27.15
CA THR A 20 39.04 16.04 -26.55
C THR A 20 38.03 15.00 -27.07
N PHE A 21 38.01 14.68 -28.37
CA PHE A 21 37.08 13.67 -28.90
C PHE A 21 37.39 12.25 -28.42
N GLN A 22 38.66 11.86 -28.37
CA GLN A 22 39.07 10.55 -27.86
C GLN A 22 38.74 10.42 -26.36
N ALA A 23 38.99 11.47 -25.57
CA ALA A 23 38.63 11.51 -24.16
C ALA A 23 37.11 11.39 -23.92
N ILE A 24 36.29 12.05 -24.76
CA ILE A 24 34.83 11.90 -24.72
C ILE A 24 34.41 10.44 -24.95
N ILE A 25 35.00 9.77 -25.94
CA ILE A 25 34.68 8.36 -26.24
C ILE A 25 35.05 7.46 -25.06
N ASP A 26 36.18 7.71 -24.40
CA ASP A 26 36.63 6.87 -23.29
C ASP A 26 35.77 7.06 -22.03
N VAL A 27 35.37 8.30 -21.70
CA VAL A 27 34.38 8.58 -20.65
C VAL A 27 33.03 7.92 -20.98
N LEU A 28 32.55 8.03 -22.23
CA LEU A 28 31.29 7.39 -22.64
C LEU A 28 31.34 5.86 -22.50
N ARG A 29 32.46 5.23 -22.85
CA ARG A 29 32.63 3.78 -22.69
C ARG A 29 32.61 3.36 -21.22
N GLU A 30 33.19 4.16 -20.34
CA GLU A 30 33.16 3.95 -18.89
C GLU A 30 31.73 4.12 -18.35
N ASP A 31 31.05 5.20 -18.71
CA ASP A 31 29.66 5.46 -18.31
C ASP A 31 28.70 4.34 -18.77
N ILE A 32 28.87 3.82 -19.99
CA ILE A 32 28.07 2.70 -20.50
C ILE A 32 28.25 1.44 -19.64
N LYS A 33 29.47 1.17 -19.17
CA LYS A 33 29.75 0.03 -18.28
C LYS A 33 29.16 0.26 -16.89
N THR A 34 29.35 1.45 -16.33
CA THR A 34 28.82 1.83 -15.02
C THR A 34 27.31 1.79 -14.97
N CYS A 35 26.64 2.25 -16.03
CA CYS A 35 25.18 2.23 -16.15
C CYS A 35 24.62 0.87 -16.62
N ALA A 36 25.44 -0.15 -16.87
CA ALA A 36 24.96 -1.45 -17.34
C ALA A 36 23.94 -2.11 -16.38
N PRO A 37 24.12 -2.09 -15.04
CA PRO A 37 23.17 -2.72 -14.12
C PRO A 37 21.76 -2.11 -14.17
N ILE A 38 21.65 -0.79 -14.35
CA ILE A 38 20.35 -0.08 -14.37
C ILE A 38 19.60 -0.19 -15.70
N ARG A 39 20.24 -0.69 -16.76
CA ARG A 39 19.61 -0.85 -18.08
C ARG A 39 18.79 -2.13 -18.14
N PHE A 40 17.50 -2.00 -18.37
CA PHE A 40 16.57 -3.11 -18.48
C PHE A 40 15.48 -2.82 -19.52
N ASP A 41 15.37 -3.70 -20.51
CA ASP A 41 14.42 -3.60 -21.63
C ASP A 41 13.29 -4.65 -21.55
N GLY A 42 13.12 -5.28 -20.38
CA GLY A 42 12.10 -6.31 -20.13
C GLY A 42 10.84 -5.77 -19.44
N ASN A 43 10.02 -6.69 -18.91
CA ASN A 43 8.83 -6.32 -18.12
C ASN A 43 9.22 -5.84 -16.72
N GLY A 44 9.14 -4.53 -16.47
CA GLY A 44 9.48 -3.94 -15.17
C GLY A 44 8.48 -4.21 -14.04
N TYR A 45 7.36 -4.88 -14.30
CA TYR A 45 6.32 -5.17 -13.31
C TYR A 45 6.33 -6.63 -12.82
N SER A 46 7.12 -7.52 -13.42
CA SER A 46 7.16 -8.93 -13.01
C SER A 46 7.98 -9.12 -11.73
N ASP A 47 7.63 -10.13 -10.94
CA ASP A 47 8.44 -10.55 -9.79
C ASP A 47 9.84 -11.01 -10.23
N GLU A 48 9.95 -11.56 -11.44
CA GLU A 48 11.22 -11.90 -12.08
C GLU A 48 12.17 -10.69 -12.19
N TRP A 49 11.63 -9.49 -12.47
CA TRP A 49 12.44 -8.28 -12.49
C TRP A 49 12.89 -7.87 -11.09
N VAL A 50 12.07 -8.04 -10.05
CA VAL A 50 12.44 -7.73 -8.67
C VAL A 50 13.62 -8.61 -8.22
N GLU A 51 13.58 -9.90 -8.54
CA GLU A 51 14.68 -10.82 -8.26
C GLU A 51 15.95 -10.43 -9.04
N GLU A 52 15.81 -10.13 -10.33
CA GLU A 52 16.92 -9.72 -11.19
C GLU A 52 17.53 -8.39 -10.76
N ALA A 53 16.72 -7.40 -10.43
CA ALA A 53 17.15 -6.10 -9.91
C ALA A 53 17.94 -6.27 -8.62
N THR A 54 17.48 -7.15 -7.72
CA THR A 54 18.19 -7.50 -6.49
C THR A 54 19.54 -8.16 -6.80
N ARG A 55 19.60 -9.10 -7.76
CA ARG A 55 20.88 -9.70 -8.22
C ARG A 55 21.86 -8.67 -8.78
N ARG A 56 21.34 -7.61 -9.40
CA ARG A 56 22.11 -6.49 -9.93
C ARG A 56 22.52 -5.46 -8.87
N GLY A 57 22.09 -5.64 -7.61
CA GLY A 57 22.36 -4.70 -6.52
C GLY A 57 21.53 -3.43 -6.57
N LEU A 58 20.39 -3.45 -7.29
CA LEU A 58 19.44 -2.33 -7.32
C LEU A 58 18.54 -2.37 -6.09
N ASP A 59 18.23 -1.20 -5.52
CA ASP A 59 17.30 -1.06 -4.40
C ASP A 59 15.88 -1.41 -4.86
N VAL A 60 15.27 -2.42 -4.22
CA VAL A 60 13.91 -2.90 -4.47
C VAL A 60 13.00 -2.74 -3.25
N GLU A 61 13.40 -1.91 -2.29
CA GLU A 61 12.60 -1.63 -1.10
C GLU A 61 11.20 -1.13 -1.48
N LYS A 62 10.18 -1.64 -0.79
CA LYS A 62 8.77 -1.30 -1.00
C LYS A 62 8.19 -0.49 0.17
N SER A 63 8.82 -0.57 1.33
CA SER A 63 8.39 0.13 2.53
C SER A 63 8.66 1.63 2.41
N CYS A 64 7.59 2.42 2.27
CA CYS A 64 7.66 3.87 2.16
C CYS A 64 8.46 4.53 3.31
N PRO A 65 8.26 4.15 4.59
CA PRO A 65 9.08 4.64 5.69
C PRO A 65 10.58 4.35 5.56
N VAL A 66 10.94 3.16 5.08
CA VAL A 66 12.36 2.75 4.92
C VAL A 66 12.98 3.46 3.72
N ILE A 67 12.25 3.64 2.63
CA ILE A 67 12.71 4.39 1.45
C ILE A 67 13.10 5.82 1.83
N PHE A 68 12.41 6.44 2.80
CA PHE A 68 12.79 7.78 3.26
C PHE A 68 14.20 7.83 3.86
N ASP A 69 14.71 6.73 4.44
CA ASP A 69 16.08 6.68 4.97
C ASP A 69 17.13 6.98 3.90
N ARG A 70 16.85 6.67 2.62
CA ARG A 70 17.76 6.94 1.49
C ARG A 70 18.15 8.41 1.34
N TYR A 71 17.33 9.35 1.84
CA TYR A 71 17.68 10.78 1.87
C TYR A 71 18.81 11.10 2.86
N LEU A 72 19.06 10.22 3.84
CA LEU A 72 20.10 10.38 4.86
C LEU A 72 21.35 9.55 4.56
N ASP A 73 21.38 8.83 3.44
CA ASP A 73 22.58 8.15 2.97
C ASP A 73 23.70 9.18 2.74
N PRO A 74 24.96 8.85 3.06
CA PRO A 74 26.08 9.78 2.92
C PRO A 74 26.18 10.38 1.51
N GLU A 75 25.99 9.56 0.47
CA GLU A 75 26.05 9.97 -0.93
C GLU A 75 24.92 10.95 -1.28
N SER A 76 23.70 10.70 -0.77
CA SER A 76 22.55 11.58 -0.95
C SER A 76 22.80 12.94 -0.31
N ILE A 77 23.27 12.96 0.95
CA ILE A 77 23.59 14.19 1.67
C ILE A 77 24.68 14.98 0.93
N GLU A 78 25.74 14.30 0.51
CA GLU A 78 26.85 14.93 -0.21
C GLU A 78 26.39 15.55 -1.53
N MET A 79 25.56 14.85 -2.31
CA MET A 79 24.94 15.38 -3.53
C MET A 79 24.15 16.66 -3.23
N PHE A 80 23.25 16.63 -2.25
CA PHE A 80 22.40 17.79 -1.92
C PHE A 80 23.21 18.99 -1.42
N GLU A 81 24.26 18.76 -0.62
CA GLU A 81 25.15 19.80 -0.10
C GLU A 81 26.02 20.41 -1.21
N LYS A 82 26.61 19.59 -2.09
CA LYS A 82 27.42 20.06 -3.24
C LYS A 82 26.62 20.92 -4.21
N LEU A 83 25.36 20.56 -4.44
CA LEU A 83 24.46 21.31 -5.31
C LEU A 83 23.87 22.55 -4.61
N ASN A 84 24.21 22.78 -3.33
CA ASN A 84 23.69 23.86 -2.49
C ASN A 84 22.15 23.90 -2.47
N ILE A 85 21.53 22.71 -2.47
CA ILE A 85 20.06 22.55 -2.47
C ILE A 85 19.56 22.44 -1.04
N MET A 86 20.15 21.54 -0.24
CA MET A 86 19.82 21.33 1.17
C MET A 86 21.05 20.87 1.93
N ASN A 87 21.11 21.22 3.22
CA ASN A 87 22.11 20.68 4.14
C ASN A 87 21.59 19.47 4.92
N ARG A 88 22.49 18.74 5.58
CA ARG A 88 22.16 17.57 6.41
C ARG A 88 21.04 17.82 7.44
N LYS A 89 20.98 19.01 8.06
CA LYS A 89 19.95 19.31 9.08
C LYS A 89 18.58 19.46 8.43
N GLU A 90 18.51 20.12 7.28
CA GLU A 90 17.29 20.29 6.50
C GLU A 90 16.76 18.94 5.98
N LEU A 91 17.66 18.06 5.49
CA LEU A 91 17.28 16.71 5.05
C LEU A 91 16.68 15.89 6.19
N ARG A 92 17.30 15.93 7.39
CA ARG A 92 16.75 15.27 8.58
C ARG A 92 15.36 15.79 8.95
N ALA A 93 15.20 17.11 9.03
CA ALA A 93 13.91 17.72 9.35
C ALA A 93 12.84 17.37 8.30
N ARG A 94 13.20 17.36 7.01
CA ARG A 94 12.28 16.99 5.93
C ARG A 94 11.85 15.52 6.01
N ASN A 95 12.76 14.63 6.37
CA ASN A 95 12.45 13.22 6.57
C ASN A 95 11.55 12.99 7.77
N GLU A 96 11.78 13.70 8.88
CA GLU A 96 10.91 13.67 10.05
C GLU A 96 9.46 14.03 9.70
N VAL A 97 9.26 15.11 8.94
CA VAL A 97 7.94 15.51 8.42
C VAL A 97 7.35 14.45 7.49
N LYS A 98 8.17 13.76 6.69
CA LYS A 98 7.69 12.68 5.80
C LYS A 98 7.17 11.48 6.59
N TRP A 99 7.91 11.02 7.60
CA TRP A 99 7.46 9.92 8.49
C TRP A 99 6.20 10.31 9.26
N GLU A 100 6.14 11.53 9.79
CA GLU A 100 4.96 12.04 10.47
C GLU A 100 3.74 12.09 9.51
N THR A 101 3.92 12.60 8.30
CA THR A 101 2.86 12.69 7.28
C THR A 101 2.35 11.31 6.89
N TYR A 102 3.25 10.36 6.62
CA TYR A 102 2.89 8.98 6.32
C TYR A 102 2.08 8.36 7.47
N THR A 103 2.59 8.47 8.70
CA THR A 103 1.93 7.97 9.91
C THR A 103 0.51 8.53 10.06
N LYS A 104 0.35 9.85 9.96
CA LYS A 104 -0.96 10.51 10.08
C LYS A 104 -1.93 10.06 8.99
N LYS A 105 -1.46 9.89 7.75
CA LYS A 105 -2.28 9.42 6.64
C LYS A 105 -2.83 8.03 6.93
N ILE A 106 -1.97 7.06 7.24
CA ILE A 106 -2.39 5.68 7.55
C ILE A 106 -3.29 5.66 8.80
N GLN A 107 -3.00 6.50 9.80
CA GLN A 107 -3.82 6.61 11.00
C GLN A 107 -5.25 7.08 10.71
N ILE A 108 -5.42 8.07 9.82
CA ILE A 108 -6.73 8.57 9.40
C ILE A 108 -7.46 7.48 8.61
N GLU A 109 -6.80 6.86 7.64
CA GLU A 109 -7.37 5.76 6.84
C GLU A 109 -7.85 4.61 7.72
N ALA A 110 -7.01 4.15 8.66
CA ALA A 110 -7.37 3.09 9.60
C ALA A 110 -8.54 3.48 10.51
N ARG A 111 -8.62 4.76 10.93
CA ARG A 111 -9.74 5.25 11.74
C ARG A 111 -11.03 5.24 10.94
N VAL A 112 -11.01 5.79 9.74
CA VAL A 112 -12.18 5.89 8.86
C VAL A 112 -12.65 4.49 8.47
N LEU A 113 -11.74 3.58 8.12
CA LEU A 113 -12.09 2.20 7.79
C LEU A 113 -12.80 1.50 8.97
N GLY A 114 -12.26 1.61 10.18
CA GLY A 114 -12.89 1.02 11.37
C GLY A 114 -14.28 1.59 11.63
N ASP A 115 -14.42 2.92 11.54
CA ASP A 115 -15.69 3.62 11.78
C ASP A 115 -16.75 3.27 10.72
N LEU A 116 -16.36 3.21 9.44
CA LEU A 116 -17.23 2.77 8.35
C LEU A 116 -17.65 1.31 8.50
N SER A 117 -16.72 0.44 8.90
CA SER A 117 -16.97 -0.99 9.07
C SER A 117 -18.06 -1.22 10.12
N LEU A 118 -17.92 -0.60 11.30
CA LEU A 118 -18.83 -0.79 12.43
C LEU A 118 -20.18 -0.08 12.24
N ASN A 119 -20.19 1.13 11.67
CA ASN A 119 -21.40 1.96 11.62
C ASN A 119 -22.18 1.84 10.31
N HIS A 120 -21.54 1.49 9.21
CA HIS A 120 -22.19 1.44 7.89
C HIS A 120 -22.25 0.03 7.32
N ILE A 121 -21.17 -0.73 7.35
CA ILE A 121 -21.11 -2.05 6.70
C ILE A 121 -21.81 -3.14 7.51
N ILE A 122 -21.41 -3.32 8.78
CA ILE A 122 -21.97 -4.38 9.63
C ILE A 122 -23.49 -4.25 9.81
N PRO A 123 -24.05 -3.06 10.10
CA PRO A 123 -25.50 -2.92 10.28
C PRO A 123 -26.30 -3.30 9.03
N VAL A 124 -25.81 -2.95 7.84
CA VAL A 124 -26.41 -3.31 6.55
C VAL A 124 -26.35 -4.83 6.33
N ALA A 125 -25.20 -5.45 6.59
CA ALA A 125 -25.02 -6.88 6.45
C ALA A 125 -25.94 -7.66 7.40
N VAL A 126 -26.02 -7.26 8.68
CA VAL A 126 -26.91 -7.87 9.68
C VAL A 126 -28.39 -7.67 9.33
N HIS A 127 -28.76 -6.51 8.79
CA HIS A 127 -30.12 -6.25 8.31
C HIS A 127 -30.50 -7.22 7.18
N TYR A 128 -29.62 -7.39 6.20
CA TYR A 128 -29.84 -8.33 5.09
C TYR A 128 -29.87 -9.79 5.59
N GLN A 129 -28.94 -10.18 6.46
CA GLN A 129 -28.91 -11.49 7.12
C GLN A 129 -30.23 -11.80 7.82
N THR A 130 -30.79 -10.83 8.55
CA THR A 130 -32.08 -10.99 9.24
C THR A 130 -33.22 -11.22 8.25
N ARG A 131 -33.25 -10.52 7.11
CA ARG A 131 -34.27 -10.73 6.06
C ARG A 131 -34.19 -12.13 5.47
N LEU A 132 -32.98 -12.61 5.18
CA LEU A 132 -32.76 -13.96 4.67
C LEU A 132 -33.17 -15.02 5.70
N ALA A 133 -32.78 -14.85 6.97
CA ALA A 133 -33.14 -15.79 8.03
C ALA A 133 -34.66 -15.90 8.22
N LYS A 134 -35.39 -14.77 8.18
CA LYS A 134 -36.86 -14.76 8.22
C LYS A 134 -37.47 -15.51 7.04
N ASN A 135 -36.96 -15.29 5.83
CA ASN A 135 -37.43 -16.02 4.66
C ASN A 135 -37.22 -17.54 4.79
N VAL A 136 -36.04 -17.96 5.29
CA VAL A 136 -35.76 -19.38 5.54
C VAL A 136 -36.76 -19.97 6.54
N SER A 137 -37.02 -19.29 7.66
CA SER A 137 -38.00 -19.76 8.65
C SER A 137 -39.40 -19.89 8.04
N SER A 138 -39.88 -18.89 7.29
CA SER A 138 -41.19 -18.95 6.64
C SER A 138 -41.29 -20.08 5.61
N MET A 139 -40.23 -20.38 4.86
CA MET A 139 -40.23 -21.50 3.91
C MET A 139 -40.30 -22.85 4.63
N ILE A 140 -39.61 -23.01 5.76
CA ILE A 140 -39.69 -24.24 6.58
C ILE A 140 -41.08 -24.42 7.19
N GLU A 141 -41.74 -23.34 7.59
CA GLU A 141 -43.11 -23.39 8.10
C GLU A 141 -44.12 -23.80 7.02
N VAL A 142 -43.94 -23.34 5.78
CA VAL A 142 -44.86 -23.63 4.66
C VAL A 142 -44.68 -25.03 4.08
N PHE A 143 -43.43 -25.46 3.84
CA PHE A 143 -43.12 -26.73 3.16
C PHE A 143 -42.76 -27.88 4.12
N GLY A 144 -42.70 -27.61 5.43
CA GLY A 144 -42.22 -28.56 6.41
C GLY A 144 -40.69 -28.64 6.48
N LYS A 145 -40.18 -29.41 7.46
CA LYS A 145 -38.75 -29.40 7.83
C LYS A 145 -37.82 -29.97 6.76
N ASP A 146 -38.21 -31.02 6.06
CA ASP A 146 -37.30 -31.73 5.15
C ASP A 146 -37.25 -31.00 3.79
N GLU A 147 -38.40 -30.79 3.14
CA GLU A 147 -38.46 -30.05 1.87
C GLU A 147 -38.05 -28.57 2.03
N GLY A 148 -38.44 -27.91 3.12
CA GLY A 148 -38.07 -26.52 3.39
C GLY A 148 -36.56 -26.33 3.57
N LYS A 149 -35.84 -27.30 4.15
CA LYS A 149 -34.37 -27.23 4.27
C LYS A 149 -33.68 -27.37 2.93
N ASP A 150 -34.13 -28.27 2.08
CA ASP A 150 -33.53 -28.49 0.75
C ASP A 150 -33.73 -27.25 -0.14
N LEU A 151 -34.93 -26.65 -0.11
CA LEU A 151 -35.23 -25.43 -0.86
C LEU A 151 -34.44 -24.20 -0.37
N THR A 152 -34.08 -24.16 0.92
CA THR A 152 -33.42 -23.00 1.55
C THR A 152 -31.92 -23.18 1.77
N ALA A 153 -31.33 -24.29 1.35
CA ALA A 153 -29.93 -24.63 1.60
C ALA A 153 -28.96 -23.51 1.19
N ARG A 154 -29.21 -22.85 0.05
CA ARG A 154 -28.41 -21.71 -0.42
C ARG A 154 -28.53 -20.49 0.51
N SER A 155 -29.75 -20.14 0.93
CA SER A 155 -30.00 -19.02 1.83
C SER A 155 -29.34 -19.23 3.19
N ILE A 156 -29.38 -20.46 3.71
CA ILE A 156 -28.69 -20.82 4.96
C ILE A 156 -27.17 -20.64 4.83
N LYS A 157 -26.58 -21.04 3.69
CA LYS A 157 -25.14 -20.84 3.42
C LYS A 157 -24.78 -19.35 3.40
N ILE A 158 -25.60 -18.53 2.75
CA ILE A 158 -25.38 -17.07 2.70
C ILE A 158 -25.48 -16.45 4.10
N VAL A 159 -26.51 -16.82 4.88
CA VAL A 159 -26.69 -16.32 6.25
C VAL A 159 -25.46 -16.65 7.12
N ARG A 160 -24.93 -17.86 6.99
CA ARG A 160 -23.70 -18.28 7.69
C ARG A 160 -22.50 -17.46 7.24
N GLU A 161 -22.30 -17.32 5.94
CA GLU A 161 -21.16 -16.57 5.40
C GLU A 161 -21.19 -15.10 5.82
N ILE A 162 -22.36 -14.47 5.85
CA ILE A 162 -22.50 -13.11 6.38
C ILE A 162 -22.07 -13.06 7.85
N ALA A 163 -22.57 -13.98 8.69
CA ALA A 163 -22.24 -14.02 10.12
C ALA A 163 -20.73 -14.19 10.39
N GLU A 164 -20.10 -15.12 9.68
CA GLU A 164 -18.65 -15.38 9.79
C GLU A 164 -17.84 -14.16 9.38
N ARG A 165 -18.24 -13.47 8.29
CA ARG A 165 -17.56 -12.28 7.80
C ARG A 165 -17.76 -11.07 8.71
N THR A 166 -18.97 -10.83 9.22
CA THR A 166 -19.22 -9.73 10.15
C THR A 166 -18.42 -9.91 11.44
N GLN A 167 -18.37 -11.13 11.98
CA GLN A 167 -17.56 -11.44 13.15
C GLN A 167 -16.06 -11.20 12.87
N ALA A 168 -15.57 -11.67 11.72
CA ALA A 168 -14.17 -11.45 11.34
C ALA A 168 -13.83 -9.95 11.21
N ILE A 169 -14.74 -9.14 10.67
CA ILE A 169 -14.56 -7.69 10.58
C ILE A 169 -14.48 -7.08 11.98
N GLU A 170 -15.40 -7.42 12.89
CA GLU A 170 -15.41 -6.90 14.26
C GLU A 170 -14.09 -7.20 14.99
N THR A 171 -13.66 -8.47 14.99
CA THR A 171 -12.39 -8.87 15.62
C THR A 171 -11.19 -8.15 15.00
N LYS A 172 -11.13 -8.04 13.67
CA LYS A 172 -10.00 -7.38 13.01
C LYS A 172 -9.97 -5.87 13.23
N VAL A 173 -11.14 -5.23 13.36
CA VAL A 173 -11.22 -3.81 13.73
C VAL A 173 -10.72 -3.59 15.15
N GLU A 174 -11.03 -4.49 16.09
CA GLU A 174 -10.47 -4.44 17.45
C GLU A 174 -8.93 -4.57 17.42
N GLU A 175 -8.41 -5.56 16.70
CA GLU A 175 -6.97 -5.75 16.51
C GLU A 175 -6.29 -4.54 15.86
N LEU A 176 -6.94 -3.91 14.87
CA LEU A 176 -6.46 -2.69 14.22
C LEU A 176 -6.38 -1.53 15.21
N VAL A 177 -7.39 -1.37 16.06
CA VAL A 177 -7.40 -0.35 17.11
C VAL A 177 -6.27 -0.58 18.12
N ASP A 178 -6.04 -1.83 18.52
CA ASP A 178 -4.97 -2.15 19.46
C ASP A 178 -3.57 -1.99 18.85
N ALA A 179 -3.36 -2.42 17.60
CA ALA A 179 -2.12 -2.16 16.87
C ALA A 179 -1.80 -0.66 16.80
N ARG A 180 -2.81 0.18 16.53
CA ARG A 180 -2.67 1.64 16.55
C ARG A 180 -2.32 2.16 17.94
N LYS A 181 -2.94 1.66 19.02
CA LYS A 181 -2.60 2.08 20.39
C LYS A 181 -1.13 1.80 20.70
N VAL A 182 -0.62 0.64 20.29
CA VAL A 182 0.79 0.28 20.47
C VAL A 182 1.69 1.19 19.64
N ALA A 183 1.41 1.35 18.35
CA ALA A 183 2.21 2.20 17.46
C ALA A 183 2.26 3.67 17.92
N ASN A 184 1.16 4.22 18.44
CA ASN A 184 1.11 5.61 18.91
C ASN A 184 1.93 5.88 20.19
N ARG A 185 2.40 4.84 20.89
CA ARG A 185 3.29 4.99 22.05
C ARG A 185 4.76 5.13 21.67
N ILE A 186 5.10 4.91 20.40
CA ILE A 186 6.47 5.03 19.91
C ILE A 186 6.82 6.51 19.78
N GLU A 187 7.91 6.95 20.42
CA GLU A 187 8.32 8.37 20.40
C GLU A 187 9.00 8.76 19.09
N SER A 188 9.83 7.87 18.53
CA SER A 188 10.53 8.12 17.26
C SER A 188 9.56 8.09 16.09
N GLU A 189 9.49 9.18 15.30
CA GLU A 189 8.63 9.26 14.12
C GLU A 189 8.98 8.22 13.06
N ARG A 190 10.27 7.89 12.90
CA ARG A 190 10.72 6.82 11.98
C ARG A 190 10.18 5.45 12.41
N GLU A 191 10.43 5.07 13.66
CA GLU A 191 10.01 3.77 14.19
C GLU A 191 8.48 3.66 14.21
N LYS A 192 7.80 4.78 14.51
CA LYS A 192 6.33 4.87 14.44
C LYS A 192 5.83 4.64 13.02
N ALA A 193 6.41 5.30 12.02
CA ALA A 193 6.04 5.11 10.62
C ALA A 193 6.24 3.67 10.15
N ILE A 194 7.35 3.02 10.54
CA ILE A 194 7.61 1.61 10.27
C ILE A 194 6.56 0.72 10.95
N ALA A 195 6.26 0.97 12.23
CA ALA A 195 5.23 0.20 12.93
C ALA A 195 3.85 0.34 12.27
N TYR A 196 3.49 1.52 11.78
CA TYR A 196 2.25 1.72 11.02
C TYR A 196 2.25 0.93 9.69
N HIS A 197 3.35 0.96 8.94
CA HIS A 197 3.50 0.20 7.71
C HIS A 197 3.45 -1.33 7.94
N ASP A 198 4.16 -1.83 8.95
CA ASP A 198 4.34 -3.28 9.14
C ASP A 198 3.18 -3.95 9.90
N THR A 199 2.45 -3.20 10.71
CA THR A 199 1.43 -3.77 11.62
C THR A 199 0.02 -3.23 11.44
N VAL A 200 -0.13 -1.94 11.09
CA VAL A 200 -1.45 -1.29 10.97
C VAL A 200 -1.99 -1.43 9.54
N GLU A 201 -1.15 -1.14 8.54
CA GLU A 201 -1.53 -1.22 7.12
C GLU A 201 -2.00 -2.62 6.68
N PRO A 202 -1.33 -3.74 7.02
CA PRO A 202 -1.78 -5.07 6.62
C PRO A 202 -3.15 -5.44 7.20
N LYS A 203 -3.46 -5.00 8.43
CA LYS A 203 -4.76 -5.25 9.06
C LYS A 203 -5.90 -4.56 8.32
N MET A 204 -5.65 -3.40 7.71
CA MET A 204 -6.67 -2.72 6.90
C MET A 204 -7.05 -3.55 5.67
N GLU A 205 -6.07 -4.16 5.00
CA GLU A 205 -6.30 -5.03 3.85
C GLU A 205 -7.10 -6.29 4.22
N GLU A 206 -6.82 -6.88 5.39
CA GLU A 206 -7.60 -8.02 5.88
C GLU A 206 -9.07 -7.65 6.12
N ILE A 207 -9.34 -6.49 6.73
CA ILE A 207 -10.71 -5.99 6.94
C ILE A 207 -11.40 -5.78 5.60
N ARG A 208 -10.71 -5.09 4.67
CA ARG A 208 -11.21 -4.80 3.33
C ARG A 208 -11.60 -6.08 2.58
N TYR A 209 -10.77 -7.12 2.65
CA TYR A 209 -11.09 -8.41 2.02
C TYR A 209 -12.45 -8.96 2.47
N HIS A 210 -12.80 -8.87 3.75
CA HIS A 210 -14.10 -9.33 4.24
C HIS A 210 -15.24 -8.42 3.77
N ILE A 211 -15.04 -7.10 3.74
CA ILE A 211 -16.02 -6.12 3.25
C ILE A 211 -16.32 -6.32 1.77
N ASP A 212 -15.30 -6.45 0.93
CA ASP A 212 -15.45 -6.64 -0.52
C ASP A 212 -16.22 -7.93 -0.83
N LYS A 213 -16.05 -8.97 -0.02
CA LYS A 213 -16.82 -10.21 -0.16
C LYS A 213 -18.26 -10.06 0.33
N LEU A 214 -18.52 -9.27 1.38
CA LEU A 214 -19.88 -8.93 1.79
C LEU A 214 -20.61 -8.12 0.71
N GLU A 215 -19.93 -7.20 0.03
CA GLU A 215 -20.49 -6.39 -1.07
C GLU A 215 -21.09 -7.26 -2.19
N LEU A 216 -20.47 -8.41 -2.48
CA LEU A 216 -20.93 -9.36 -3.50
C LEU A 216 -22.18 -10.16 -3.08
N ILE A 217 -22.40 -10.30 -1.77
CA ILE A 217 -23.43 -11.14 -1.19
C ILE A 217 -24.66 -10.32 -0.82
N VAL A 218 -24.46 -9.12 -0.29
CA VAL A 218 -25.52 -8.22 0.14
C VAL A 218 -26.23 -7.62 -1.08
N ALA A 219 -27.56 -7.52 -1.00
CA ALA A 219 -28.36 -6.91 -2.04
C ALA A 219 -27.95 -5.45 -2.29
N ASP A 220 -27.83 -5.09 -3.56
CA ASP A 220 -27.38 -3.78 -4.05
C ASP A 220 -28.19 -2.62 -3.43
N GLU A 221 -29.51 -2.78 -3.37
CA GLU A 221 -30.46 -1.79 -2.83
C GLU A 221 -30.20 -1.41 -1.36
N LEU A 222 -29.58 -2.31 -0.59
CA LEU A 222 -29.28 -2.10 0.82
C LEU A 222 -27.86 -1.58 1.05
N TRP A 223 -26.99 -1.74 0.06
CA TRP A 223 -25.59 -1.36 0.18
C TRP A 223 -25.46 0.16 0.12
N THR A 224 -24.97 0.76 1.20
CA THR A 224 -25.01 2.23 1.39
C THR A 224 -23.88 2.97 0.69
N LEU A 225 -22.82 2.27 0.29
CA LEU A 225 -21.66 2.86 -0.37
C LEU A 225 -21.75 2.66 -1.89
N PRO A 226 -21.38 3.64 -2.71
CA PRO A 226 -21.31 3.45 -4.16
C PRO A 226 -20.34 2.32 -4.52
N LYS A 227 -20.78 1.40 -5.37
CA LYS A 227 -19.91 0.31 -5.85
C LYS A 227 -18.91 0.83 -6.86
N TYR A 228 -17.80 0.11 -7.06
CA TYR A 228 -16.77 0.50 -8.05
C TYR A 228 -17.33 0.75 -9.46
N ARG A 229 -18.30 -0.06 -9.89
CA ARG A 229 -19.01 0.14 -11.17
C ARG A 229 -19.66 1.52 -11.25
N GLU A 230 -20.23 2.00 -10.16
CA GLU A 230 -20.95 3.26 -10.11
C GLU A 230 -19.97 4.42 -10.12
N LEU A 231 -18.93 4.34 -9.29
CA LEU A 231 -17.85 5.34 -9.24
C LEU A 231 -17.11 5.49 -10.57
N LEU A 232 -16.96 4.42 -11.34
CA LEU A 232 -16.18 4.42 -12.57
C LEU A 232 -16.99 4.75 -13.83
N PHE A 233 -18.29 4.43 -13.86
CA PHE A 233 -19.08 4.49 -15.09
C PHE A 233 -20.36 5.32 -15.02
N ILE A 234 -20.87 5.64 -13.83
CA ILE A 234 -22.07 6.48 -13.69
C ILE A 234 -21.61 7.95 -13.63
N ARG A 235 -21.92 8.68 -14.71
CA ARG A 235 -21.72 10.13 -14.85
C ARG A 235 -22.99 10.88 -14.50
#